data_AF-A0A1Z4UYL0-F1
#
_entry.id   AF-A0A1Z4UYL0-F1
#
_cell.length_a   1.000
_cell.length_b   1.000
_cell.length_c   1.000
_cell.angle_alpha   90.00
_cell.angle_beta   90.00
_cell.angle_gamma   90.00
#
_symmetry.space_group_name_H-M   'P 1'
#
loop_
_entity.id
_entity.type
_entity.pdbx_description
1 polymer ?
#
loop_
_entity_poly.entity_id
_entity_poly.type
_entity_poly.pdbx_seq_one_letter_code
_entity_poly.pdbx_strand_id
1 'polypeptide(L)' 'MFGLGWPEIVIITIVAILIFGPKKIPELGGVLGKSLRNFQEGMKKSDKDDHSDKENLD' A
#
# COMPACT_ATOMS: atom_id res chain seq x y z
N MET A 1 -1.48 -23.13 -23.41
CA MET A 1 -1.68 -22.16 -24.51
C MET A 1 -2.36 -20.95 -23.88
N PHE A 2 -1.79 -19.75 -24.01
CA PHE A 2 -2.01 -18.55 -23.16
C PHE A 2 -1.33 -18.59 -21.79
N GLY A 3 -0.01 -18.48 -21.78
CA GLY A 3 0.69 -17.94 -20.62
C GLY A 3 0.49 -16.43 -20.64
N LEU A 4 -0.13 -15.87 -19.60
CA LEU A 4 -0.13 -14.42 -19.39
C LEU A 4 1.32 -13.99 -19.18
N GLY A 5 1.94 -13.54 -20.26
CA GLY A 5 3.29 -13.04 -20.24
C GLY A 5 3.31 -11.57 -19.81
N TRP A 6 4.53 -11.10 -19.58
CA TRP A 6 4.80 -9.67 -19.44
C TRP A 6 4.20 -8.82 -20.59
N PRO A 7 4.20 -9.26 -21.87
CA PRO A 7 3.60 -8.48 -22.96
C PRO A 7 2.11 -8.19 -22.79
N GLU A 8 1.32 -9.19 -22.39
CA GLU A 8 -0.13 -9.05 -22.20
C GLU A 8 -0.45 -8.09 -21.05
N ILE A 9 0.30 -8.17 -19.94
CA ILE A 9 0.15 -7.24 -18.81
C ILE A 9 0.40 -5.79 -19.24
N VAL A 10 1.42 -5.56 -20.08
CA VAL A 10 1.75 -4.22 -20.58
C VAL A 10 0.62 -3.67 -21.45
N ILE A 11 0.06 -4.47 -22.35
CA ILE A 11 -1.07 -4.05 -23.20
C ILE A 11 -2.28 -3.64 -22.36
N ILE A 12 -2.65 -4.46 -21.38
CA ILE A 12 -3.76 -4.16 -20.47
C ILE A 12 -3.48 -2.87 -19.69
N THR A 13 -2.25 -2.69 -19.22
CA THR A 13 -1.82 -1.50 -18.48
C THR A 13 -1.92 -0.25 -19.35
N ILE A 14 -1.52 -0.31 -20.61
CA ILE A 14 -1.65 0.81 -21.55
C ILE A 14 -3.12 1.19 -21.73
N VAL A 15 -4.01 0.22 -21.96
CA VAL A 15 -5.45 0.48 -22.11
C VAL A 15 -6.03 1.08 -20.83
N ALA A 16 -5.68 0.54 -19.66
CA ALA A 16 -6.11 1.08 -18.37
C ALA A 16 -5.61 2.52 -18.16
N ILE A 17 -4.35 2.82 -18.53
CA ILE A 17 -3.78 4.17 -18.48
C ILE A 17 -4.47 5.12 -19.45
N LEU A 18 -4.95 4.66 -20.61
CA LEU A 18 -5.71 5.52 -21.52
C LEU A 18 -7.08 5.90 -20.94
N ILE A 19 -7.75 4.96 -20.26
CA ILE A 19 -9.07 5.18 -19.64
C ILE A 19 -8.95 6.05 -18.38
N PHE A 20 -8.06 5.66 -17.47
CA PHE A 20 -7.91 6.32 -16.16
C PHE A 20 -6.92 7.49 -16.21
N GLY A 21 -5.98 7.50 -17.15
CA GLY A 21 -4.90 8.49 -17.22
C GLY A 21 -3.69 8.10 -16.36
N PRO A 22 -2.46 8.39 -16.80
CA PRO A 22 -1.23 8.02 -16.09
C PRO A 22 -1.09 8.74 -14.75
N LYS A 23 -1.79 9.86 -14.54
CA LYS A 23 -1.78 10.63 -13.30
C LYS A 23 -2.64 10.00 -12.19
N LYS A 24 -3.66 9.20 -12.54
CA LYS A 24 -4.56 8.61 -11.54
C LYS A 24 -3.91 7.47 -10.77
N ILE A 25 -3.01 6.71 -11.40
CA ILE A 25 -2.25 5.62 -10.74
C ILE A 25 -1.40 6.14 -9.55
N PRO A 26 -0.50 7.14 -9.71
CA PRO A 26 0.29 7.68 -8.60
C PRO A 26 -0.57 8.47 -7.61
N GLU A 27 -1.66 9.11 -8.05
CA GLU A 27 -2.60 9.80 -7.16
C GLU A 27 -3.28 8.80 -6.21
N LEU A 28 -3.81 7.69 -6.72
CA LEU A 28 -4.37 6.59 -5.92
C LEU A 28 -3.30 5.94 -5.04
N GLY A 29 -2.12 5.66 -5.57
CA GLY A 29 -1.00 5.09 -4.80
C GLY A 29 -0.55 5.99 -3.65
N GLY A 30 -0.55 7.32 -3.85
CA GLY A 30 -0.21 8.29 -2.81
C GLY A 30 -1.25 8.32 -1.68
N VAL A 31 -2.54 8.24 -2.01
CA VAL A 31 -3.63 8.18 -1.02
C VAL A 31 -3.59 6.87 -0.25
N LEU A 32 -3.51 5.74 -0.95
CA LEU A 32 -3.42 4.41 -0.33
C LEU A 32 -2.15 4.26 0.51
N GLY A 33 -1.02 4.79 0.04
CA GLY A 33 0.25 4.77 0.75
C GLY A 33 0.21 5.57 2.06
N LYS A 34 -0.39 6.77 2.04
CA LYS A 34 -0.62 7.55 3.26
C LYS A 34 -1.57 6.83 4.23
N SER A 35 -2.64 6.23 3.73
CA SER A 35 -3.56 5.45 4.56
C SER A 35 -2.88 4.24 5.19
N LEU A 36 -2.08 3.50 4.43
CA LEU A 36 -1.35 2.33 4.91
C LEU A 36 -0.26 2.72 5.91
N ARG A 37 0.44 3.84 5.67
CA ARG A 37 1.43 4.41 6.60
C ARG A 37 0.80 4.77 7.94
N ASN A 38 -0.33 5.49 7.92
CA ASN A 38 -1.05 5.87 9.13
C ASN A 38 -1.60 4.65 9.87
N PHE A 39 -2.09 3.65 9.13
CA PHE A 39 -2.55 2.37 9.69
C PHE A 39 -1.40 1.62 10.37
N GLN A 40 -0.23 1.54 9.72
CA GLN A 40 0.97 0.92 10.28
C GLN A 40 1.46 1.66 11.54
N GLU A 41 1.46 3.00 11.54
CA GLU A 41 1.85 3.81 12.69
C GLU A 41 0.88 3.65 13.88
N GLY A 42 -0.43 3.56 13.61
CA GLY A 42 -1.44 3.28 14.62
C GLY A 42 -1.26 1.90 15.27
N MET A 43 -1.02 0.85 14.46
CA MET A 43 -0.73 -0.49 14.98
C MET A 43 0.56 -0.50 15.82
N LYS A 44 1.61 0.20 15.38
CA LYS A 44 2.90 0.23 16.08
C LYS A 44 2.86 1.02 17.40
N LYS A 45 1.97 2.03 17.52
CA LYS A 45 1.72 2.70 18.80
C LYS A 45 0.99 1.78 19.77
N SER A 46 -0.06 1.09 19.30
CA SER A 46 -0.82 0.15 20.12
C SER A 46 0.03 -0.98 20.73
N ASP A 47 1.09 -1.39 20.03
CA ASP A 47 2.05 -2.41 20.49
C ASP A 47 3.09 -1.85 21.51
N LYS A 48 3.44 -0.56 21.39
CA LYS A 48 4.37 0.10 22.33
C LYS A 48 3.74 0.50 23.65
N ASP A 49 2.46 0.84 23.63
CA ASP A 49 1.73 1.26 24.82
C ASP A 49 1.44 0.05 25.76
N ASP A 50 1.51 -1.19 25.28
CA ASP A 50 1.34 -2.43 26.09
C ASP A 50 2.66 -2.92 26.74
N HIS A 51 3.81 -2.40 26.32
CA HIS A 51 5.13 -2.87 26.77
C HIS A 51 5.85 -1.96 27.78
N SER A 52 5.27 -0.80 28.12
CA SER A 52 5.92 0.18 29.02
C SER A 52 5.52 0.05 30.50
N ASP A 53 4.50 -0.77 30.82
CA ASP A 53 4.00 -0.95 32.19
C ASP A 53 4.61 -2.16 32.94
N LYS A 54 5.56 -2.89 32.33
CA LYS A 54 6.17 -4.09 32.94
C LYS A 54 7.65 -3.97 33.34
N GLU A 55 8.25 -2.78 33.24
CA GLU A 55 9.68 -2.56 33.59
C GLU A 55 9.89 -1.78 34.91
N ASN A 56 8.84 -1.55 35.72
CA ASN A 56 8.94 -0.86 37.02
C ASN A 56 8.40 -1.68 38.20
N LEU A 57 8.42 -3.02 38.10
CA LEU A 57 8.01 -3.91 39.20
C LEU A 57 9.08 -4.99 39.47
N ASP A 58 10.32 -4.57 39.72
CA ASP A 58 11.35 -5.32 40.47
C ASP A 58 12.36 -4.34 41.09
#